data_AF-A0A1N6WEJ0-F1
#
_entry.id   AF-A0A1N6WEJ0-F1
#
_cell.length_a   1.000
_cell.length_b   1.000
_cell.length_c   1.000
_cell.angle_alpha   90.00
_cell.angle_beta   90.00
_cell.angle_gamma   90.00
#
_symmetry.space_group_name_H-M   'P 1'
#
loop_
_entity.id
_entity.type
_entity.pdbx_description
1 polymer ?
#
loop_
_entity_poly.entity_id
_entity_poly.type
_entity_poly.pdbx_seq_one_letter_code
_entity_poly.pdbx_strand_id
1 'polypeptide(L)'
;MFFKKSSDEKSAKEIEKSEKRYQKEKKKRERADRRDEKLSKLETKLNSLQEKQEQNQMENLNIIGVKIQHISGYPKIKAGKDVRILPGNETGKLRIDSILFRVKGVDWGEKTKRSGGKAAVGTIVGTVLAPGVGTVAGAAIGGRRRDDSILTMQIEDDLNITYTAYFRCNNEEYQQILKMFSNSI
;
A
#
# COMPACT_ATOMS: atom_id res chain seq x y z
N MET A 1 -3.07 -73.49 -46.43
CA MET A 1 -2.30 -72.36 -46.98
C MET A 1 -2.27 -71.24 -45.96
N PHE A 2 -1.13 -71.04 -45.28
CA PHE A 2 -0.94 -69.91 -44.36
C PHE A 2 -0.30 -68.76 -45.15
N PHE A 3 -1.09 -67.73 -45.46
CA PHE A 3 -0.57 -66.50 -46.07
C PHE A 3 0.27 -65.75 -45.02
N LYS A 4 1.59 -65.78 -45.18
CA LYS A 4 2.50 -64.87 -44.47
C LYS A 4 2.14 -63.45 -44.87
N LYS A 5 1.51 -62.70 -43.96
CA LYS A 5 1.34 -61.26 -44.12
C LYS A 5 2.71 -60.61 -44.34
N SER A 6 2.84 -59.88 -45.45
CA SER A 6 4.03 -59.13 -45.83
C SER A 6 4.47 -58.22 -44.68
N SER A 7 5.78 -58.13 -44.47
CA SER A 7 6.41 -57.25 -43.47
C SER A 7 5.95 -55.79 -43.60
N ASP A 8 5.59 -55.37 -44.81
CA ASP A 8 5.17 -53.99 -45.11
C ASP A 8 3.77 -53.65 -44.58
N GLU A 9 2.89 -54.64 -44.41
CA GLU A 9 1.54 -54.40 -43.86
C GLU A 9 1.57 -54.21 -42.34
N LYS A 10 2.61 -54.73 -41.67
CA LYS A 10 2.81 -54.55 -40.23
C LYS A 10 3.37 -53.16 -39.93
N SER A 11 4.33 -52.67 -40.72
CA SER A 11 4.92 -51.34 -40.54
C SER A 11 3.90 -50.21 -40.77
N ALA A 12 3.04 -50.34 -41.79
CA ALA A 12 1.98 -49.35 -42.05
C ALA A 12 1.00 -49.19 -40.87
N LYS A 13 0.61 -50.31 -40.22
CA LYS A 13 -0.31 -50.28 -39.06
C LYS A 13 0.33 -49.71 -37.81
N GLU A 14 1.65 -49.88 -37.63
CA GLU A 14 2.37 -49.26 -36.52
C GLU A 14 2.50 -47.74 -36.69
N ILE A 15 2.74 -47.27 -37.92
CA ILE A 15 2.78 -45.84 -38.25
C ILE A 15 1.40 -45.19 -38.02
N GLU A 16 0.32 -45.79 -38.51
CA GLU A 16 -1.03 -45.25 -38.31
C GLU A 16 -1.40 -45.19 -36.81
N LYS A 17 -0.96 -46.18 -36.03
CA LYS A 17 -1.19 -46.24 -34.58
C LYS A 17 -0.37 -45.18 -33.82
N SER A 18 0.87 -44.93 -34.24
CA SER A 18 1.73 -43.91 -33.62
C SER A 18 1.23 -42.50 -33.92
N GLU A 19 0.76 -42.23 -35.15
CA GLU A 19 0.14 -40.96 -35.53
C GLU A 19 -1.15 -40.69 -34.73
N LYS A 20 -2.03 -41.69 -34.59
CA LYS A 20 -3.24 -41.56 -33.77
C LYS A 20 -2.92 -41.27 -32.30
N ARG A 21 -1.85 -41.86 -31.74
CA ARG A 21 -1.37 -41.57 -30.38
C ARG A 21 -0.85 -40.13 -30.28
N TYR A 22 -0.03 -39.70 -31.22
CA TYR A 22 0.50 -38.34 -31.26
C TYR A 22 -0.61 -37.28 -31.34
N GLN A 23 -1.59 -37.47 -32.24
CA GLN A 23 -2.72 -36.55 -32.37
C GLN A 23 -3.60 -36.51 -31.11
N LYS A 24 -3.77 -37.66 -30.43
CA LYS A 24 -4.50 -37.73 -29.16
C LYS A 24 -3.76 -37.00 -28.03
N GLU A 25 -2.45 -37.13 -27.94
CA GLU A 25 -1.63 -36.41 -26.95
C GLU A 25 -1.60 -34.91 -27.22
N LYS A 26 -1.47 -34.49 -28.48
CA LYS A 26 -1.50 -33.07 -28.86
C LYS A 26 -2.83 -32.42 -28.46
N LYS A 27 -3.98 -33.04 -28.76
CA LYS A 27 -5.29 -32.57 -28.30
C LYS A 27 -5.43 -32.55 -26.78
N LYS A 28 -4.79 -33.48 -26.05
CA LYS A 28 -4.83 -33.51 -24.59
C LYS A 28 -4.03 -32.35 -23.98
N ARG A 29 -2.85 -32.03 -24.54
CA ARG A 29 -2.02 -30.89 -24.13
C ARG A 29 -2.72 -29.56 -24.40
N GLU A 30 -3.26 -29.37 -25.61
CA GLU A 30 -3.98 -28.13 -25.95
C GLU A 30 -5.18 -27.86 -25.04
N ARG A 31 -5.86 -28.92 -24.57
CA ARG A 31 -6.95 -28.79 -23.58
C ARG A 31 -6.44 -28.43 -22.18
N ALA A 32 -5.23 -28.84 -21.81
CA ALA A 32 -4.61 -28.46 -20.54
C ALA A 32 -4.21 -26.98 -20.59
N ASP A 33 -3.54 -26.56 -21.66
CA ASP A 33 -3.11 -25.16 -21.84
C ASP A 33 -4.30 -24.18 -21.79
N ARG A 34 -5.42 -24.54 -22.42
CA ARG A 34 -6.67 -23.76 -22.37
C ARG A 34 -7.34 -23.73 -20.99
N ARG A 35 -7.11 -24.73 -20.14
CA ARG A 35 -7.60 -24.73 -18.75
C ARG A 35 -6.76 -23.81 -17.89
N ASP A 36 -5.44 -23.88 -18.04
CA ASP A 36 -4.51 -23.06 -17.28
C ASP A 36 -4.68 -21.57 -17.62
N GLU A 37 -4.90 -21.24 -18.89
CA GLU A 37 -5.24 -19.87 -19.31
C GLU A 37 -6.58 -19.37 -18.73
N LYS A 38 -7.57 -20.26 -18.57
CA LYS A 38 -8.85 -19.90 -17.94
C LYS A 38 -8.69 -19.69 -16.44
N LEU A 39 -7.89 -20.52 -15.78
CA LEU A 39 -7.60 -20.40 -14.35
C LEU A 39 -6.89 -19.07 -14.05
N SER A 40 -5.86 -18.73 -14.81
CA SER A 40 -5.14 -17.46 -14.61
C SER A 40 -6.05 -16.24 -14.81
N LYS A 41 -6.92 -16.26 -15.83
CA LYS A 41 -7.93 -15.21 -16.04
C LYS A 41 -8.95 -15.12 -14.90
N LEU A 42 -9.32 -16.24 -14.28
CA LEU A 42 -10.24 -16.26 -13.14
C LEU A 42 -9.58 -15.72 -11.88
N GLU A 43 -8.34 -16.11 -11.59
CA GLU A 43 -7.56 -15.61 -10.45
C GLU A 43 -7.37 -14.09 -10.54
N THR A 44 -7.02 -13.59 -11.73
CA THR A 44 -6.85 -12.15 -11.96
C THR A 44 -8.17 -11.39 -11.72
N LYS A 45 -9.30 -11.96 -12.16
CA LYS A 45 -10.63 -11.38 -11.91
C LYS A 45 -11.00 -11.40 -10.44
N LEU A 46 -10.73 -12.51 -9.73
CA LEU A 46 -10.99 -12.65 -8.30
C LEU A 46 -10.24 -11.57 -7.50
N ASN A 47 -8.94 -11.40 -7.74
CA ASN A 47 -8.14 -10.37 -7.06
C ASN A 47 -8.70 -8.97 -7.32
N SER A 48 -9.02 -8.65 -8.58
CA SER A 48 -9.58 -7.34 -8.92
C SER A 48 -10.98 -7.07 -8.32
N LEU A 49 -11.78 -8.12 -8.08
CA LEU A 49 -13.08 -8.01 -7.43
C LEU A 49 -12.93 -7.83 -5.92
N GLN A 50 -11.99 -8.54 -5.31
CA GLN A 50 -11.68 -8.41 -3.90
C GLN A 50 -11.18 -6.99 -3.58
N GLU A 51 -10.23 -6.46 -4.37
CA GLU A 51 -9.76 -5.07 -4.23
C GLU A 51 -10.90 -4.05 -4.32
N LYS A 52 -11.84 -4.24 -5.27
CA LYS A 52 -13.03 -3.38 -5.41
C LYS A 52 -13.99 -3.50 -4.23
N GLN A 53 -14.19 -4.70 -3.69
CA GLN A 53 -15.04 -4.89 -2.52
C GLN A 53 -14.43 -4.23 -1.28
N GLU A 54 -13.12 -4.36 -1.08
CA GLU A 54 -12.41 -3.71 0.03
C GLU A 54 -12.50 -2.17 -0.09
N GLN A 55 -12.36 -1.61 -1.29
CA GLN A 55 -12.56 -0.18 -1.54
C GLN A 55 -14.00 0.26 -1.20
N ASN A 56 -15.01 -0.46 -1.69
CA ASN A 56 -16.42 -0.11 -1.47
C ASN A 56 -16.88 -0.30 -0.02
N GLN A 57 -16.33 -1.28 0.72
CA GLN A 57 -16.61 -1.45 2.14
C GLN A 57 -16.02 -0.29 2.96
N MET A 58 -14.86 0.20 2.58
CA MET A 58 -14.20 1.33 3.25
C MET A 58 -14.85 2.68 2.93
N GLU A 59 -15.47 2.84 1.76
CA GLU A 59 -16.31 4.02 1.46
C GLU A 59 -17.63 4.02 2.24
N ASN A 60 -18.18 2.84 2.55
CA ASN A 60 -19.45 2.69 3.28
C ASN A 60 -19.30 2.68 4.80
N LEU A 61 -18.15 2.25 5.33
CA LEU A 61 -17.82 2.49 6.72
C LEU A 61 -17.61 4.00 6.84
N ASN A 62 -18.39 4.66 7.70
CA ASN A 62 -18.27 6.07 8.05
C ASN A 62 -16.97 6.32 8.85
N ILE A 63 -15.84 5.85 8.32
CA ILE A 63 -14.51 6.01 8.85
C ILE A 63 -14.19 7.48 8.65
N ILE A 64 -14.17 8.20 9.76
CA ILE A 64 -13.93 9.64 9.81
C ILE A 64 -12.49 9.86 9.36
N GLY A 65 -12.22 9.89 8.06
CA GLY A 65 -10.88 10.17 7.54
C GLY A 65 -10.59 11.67 7.60
N VAL A 66 -9.45 12.05 8.17
CA VAL A 66 -9.04 13.45 8.32
C VAL A 66 -8.32 13.91 7.07
N LYS A 67 -8.72 15.04 6.48
CA LYS A 67 -7.98 15.68 5.38
C LYS A 67 -6.99 16.67 5.95
N ILE A 68 -5.70 16.48 5.68
CA ILE A 68 -4.62 17.36 6.14
C ILE A 68 -3.67 17.66 5.00
N GLN A 69 -2.95 18.78 5.06
CA GLN A 69 -2.05 19.16 3.98
C GLN A 69 -0.65 18.59 4.23
N HIS A 70 -0.10 17.83 3.28
CA HIS A 70 1.29 17.38 3.34
C HIS A 70 2.24 18.56 3.08
N ILE A 71 3.21 18.75 3.98
CA ILE A 71 4.22 19.80 3.87
C ILE A 71 5.48 19.22 3.22
N SER A 72 6.09 18.20 3.82
CA SER A 72 7.37 17.65 3.38
C SER A 72 7.73 16.35 4.11
N GLY A 73 8.87 15.75 3.76
CA GLY A 73 9.48 14.66 4.52
C GLY A 73 9.28 13.26 3.95
N TYR A 74 8.29 13.08 3.07
CA TYR A 74 8.08 11.82 2.35
C TYR A 74 8.10 12.01 0.82
N PRO A 75 9.00 11.33 0.08
CA PRO A 75 9.24 11.62 -1.33
C PRO A 75 8.10 11.22 -2.28
N LYS A 76 7.24 10.26 -1.92
CA LYS A 76 6.15 9.83 -2.80
C LYS A 76 4.91 10.74 -2.72
N ILE A 77 4.84 11.66 -1.76
CA ILE A 77 3.74 12.63 -1.64
C ILE A 77 4.28 14.02 -1.99
N LYS A 78 3.59 14.73 -2.89
CA LYS A 78 3.99 16.09 -3.26
C LYS A 78 3.73 17.06 -2.11
N ALA A 79 4.67 17.98 -1.87
CA ALA A 79 4.49 19.08 -0.94
C ALA A 79 3.29 19.95 -1.35
N GLY A 80 2.50 20.40 -0.38
CA GLY A 80 1.30 21.23 -0.57
C GLY A 80 0.04 20.46 -0.98
N LYS A 81 0.12 19.15 -1.19
CA LYS A 81 -1.05 18.31 -1.54
C LYS A 81 -1.86 17.99 -0.28
N ASP A 82 -3.18 18.16 -0.37
CA ASP A 82 -4.10 17.64 0.65
C ASP A 82 -4.17 16.11 0.55
N VAL A 83 -3.92 15.44 1.68
CA VAL A 83 -3.96 13.99 1.82
C VAL A 83 -5.01 13.60 2.85
N ARG A 84 -5.62 12.43 2.68
CA ARG A 84 -6.57 11.89 3.65
C ARG A 84 -5.90 10.82 4.50
N ILE A 85 -5.89 11.02 5.81
CA ILE A 85 -5.46 10.00 6.77
C ILE A 85 -6.67 9.16 7.17
N LEU A 86 -6.50 7.85 7.08
CA LEU A 86 -7.48 6.83 7.44
C LEU A 86 -6.80 5.82 8.38
N PRO A 87 -7.55 5.21 9.33
CA PRO A 87 -7.05 4.05 10.06
C PRO A 87 -6.74 2.91 9.09
N GLY A 88 -5.64 2.20 9.34
CA GLY A 88 -5.33 0.97 8.64
C GLY A 88 -6.15 -0.21 9.16
N ASN A 89 -6.16 -1.29 8.39
CA ASN A 89 -6.81 -2.55 8.78
C ASN A 89 -6.03 -3.31 9.86
N GLU A 90 -4.79 -2.90 10.14
CA GLU A 90 -3.89 -3.55 11.08
C GLU A 90 -3.43 -2.57 12.16
N THR A 91 -3.15 -3.13 13.34
CA THR A 91 -2.57 -2.43 14.50
C THR A 91 -1.23 -1.77 14.14
N GLY A 92 -1.11 -0.47 14.40
CA GLY A 92 0.06 0.36 14.18
C GLY A 92 0.19 0.87 12.75
N LYS A 93 -0.81 0.64 11.88
CA LYS A 93 -0.79 1.10 10.50
C LYS A 93 -1.85 2.17 10.24
N LEU A 94 -1.44 3.25 9.58
CA LEU A 94 -2.34 4.28 9.06
C LEU A 94 -2.24 4.29 7.54
N ARG A 95 -3.35 4.59 6.87
CA ARG A 95 -3.40 4.77 5.42
C ARG A 95 -3.42 6.26 5.11
N ILE A 96 -2.46 6.70 4.31
CA ILE A 96 -2.42 8.08 3.78
C ILE A 96 -2.79 8.00 2.31
N ASP A 97 -3.94 8.56 1.95
CA ASP A 97 -4.64 8.35 0.68
C ASP A 97 -4.87 6.84 0.41
N SER A 98 -4.08 6.24 -0.47
CA SER A 98 -4.17 4.83 -0.87
C SER A 98 -2.98 3.99 -0.39
N ILE A 99 -2.01 4.60 0.29
CA ILE A 99 -0.76 3.93 0.69
C ILE A 99 -0.83 3.62 2.18
N LEU A 100 -0.52 2.38 2.54
CA LEU A 100 -0.49 1.92 3.92
C LEU A 100 0.90 2.15 4.51
N PHE A 101 0.97 2.75 5.68
CA PHE A 101 2.22 3.04 6.39
C PHE A 101 2.16 2.45 7.79
N ARG A 102 3.28 1.94 8.28
CA ARG A 102 3.45 1.67 9.71
C ARG A 102 3.87 2.96 10.39
N VAL A 103 3.13 3.37 11.42
CA VAL A 103 3.42 4.60 12.16
C VAL A 103 4.19 4.25 13.42
N LYS A 104 5.39 4.80 13.57
CA LYS A 104 6.25 4.59 14.75
C LYS A 104 5.99 5.64 15.84
N GLY A 105 5.62 6.85 15.43
CA GLY A 105 5.40 7.96 16.36
C GLY A 105 4.68 9.11 15.69
N VAL A 106 3.95 9.87 16.51
CA VAL A 106 3.19 11.05 16.12
C VAL A 106 3.49 12.15 17.13
N ASP A 107 3.89 13.32 16.66
CA ASP A 107 4.24 14.47 17.48
C ASP A 107 3.55 15.74 16.95
N TRP A 108 3.20 16.66 17.85
CA TRP A 108 2.51 17.89 17.49
C TRP A 108 3.27 19.12 17.96
N GLY A 109 3.67 19.94 16.99
CA GLY A 109 4.24 21.25 17.21
C GLY A 109 3.19 22.33 16.99
N GLU A 110 2.66 22.90 18.07
CA GLU A 110 1.88 24.13 17.99
C GLU A 110 2.84 25.32 17.79
N LYS A 111 2.61 26.12 16.75
CA LYS A 111 3.34 27.39 16.56
C LYS A 111 2.75 28.43 17.52
N THR A 112 3.05 28.29 18.81
CA THR A 112 2.59 29.21 19.85
C THR A 112 3.01 30.63 19.46
N LYS A 113 2.05 31.56 19.56
CA LYS A 113 2.25 32.99 19.32
C LYS A 113 3.58 33.44 19.93
N ARG A 114 4.44 34.06 19.11
CA ARG A 114 5.53 34.91 19.61
C ARG A 114 4.94 35.99 20.50
N SER A 115 4.87 35.70 21.79
CA SER A 115 4.62 36.65 22.86
C SER A 115 5.78 36.48 23.81
N GLY A 116 6.66 37.50 23.80
CA GLY A 116 7.80 37.74 24.68
C GLY A 116 8.32 36.58 25.53
N GLY A 117 9.40 35.95 25.06
CA GLY A 117 10.36 35.26 25.93
C GLY A 117 9.89 33.94 26.56
N LYS A 118 10.55 32.85 26.14
CA LYS A 118 10.63 31.55 26.83
C LYS A 118 9.37 30.66 26.77
N ALA A 119 9.40 29.66 25.89
CA ALA A 119 8.81 28.32 26.10
C ALA A 119 9.40 27.40 25.01
N ALA A 120 10.36 26.54 25.35
CA ALA A 120 10.14 25.13 25.70
C ALA A 120 9.75 24.33 24.44
N VAL A 121 10.72 23.80 23.69
CA VAL A 121 11.24 22.42 23.87
C VAL A 121 10.07 21.43 24.01
N GLY A 122 9.57 20.94 22.87
CA GLY A 122 8.72 19.77 22.82
C GLY A 122 9.55 18.52 23.12
N THR A 123 9.23 17.89 24.23
CA THR A 123 9.85 16.67 24.75
C THR A 123 9.66 15.50 23.79
N ILE A 124 10.77 14.96 23.29
CA ILE A 124 10.83 13.67 22.60
C ILE A 124 10.36 12.59 23.58
N VAL A 125 9.13 12.11 23.44
CA VAL A 125 8.63 10.92 24.16
C VAL A 125 8.48 9.78 23.16
N GLY A 126 9.41 8.82 23.21
CA GLY A 126 9.28 7.55 22.46
C GLY A 126 10.56 7.08 21.76
N THR A 127 11.59 6.76 22.55
CA THR A 127 12.57 5.66 22.34
C THR A 127 13.23 5.44 20.96
N VAL A 128 14.57 5.52 21.01
CA VAL A 128 15.60 4.98 20.10
C VAL A 128 16.16 5.93 19.03
N LEU A 129 17.16 6.73 19.47
CA LEU A 129 18.44 6.96 18.81
C LEU A 129 18.44 7.10 17.27
N ALA A 130 18.28 8.33 16.78
CA ALA A 130 18.91 8.76 15.52
C ALA A 130 19.90 9.91 15.83
N PRO A 131 21.21 9.64 16.02
CA PRO A 131 22.20 10.68 16.16
C PRO A 131 22.45 11.28 14.76
N GLY A 132 21.66 12.26 14.33
CA GLY A 132 22.00 12.96 13.08
C GLY A 132 20.92 13.69 12.30
N VAL A 133 19.66 13.79 12.77
CA VAL A 133 18.66 14.57 12.03
C VAL A 133 18.46 15.91 12.72
N GLY A 134 19.20 16.89 12.20
CA GLY A 134 19.27 18.24 12.70
C GLY A 134 17.90 18.91 12.77
N THR A 135 17.87 19.92 13.64
CA THR A 135 16.97 21.06 13.58
C THR A 135 16.65 21.45 12.14
N VAL A 136 15.50 21.03 11.61
CA VAL A 136 14.97 21.57 10.36
C VAL A 136 14.32 22.90 10.68
N ALA A 137 15.16 23.93 10.75
CA ALA A 137 14.75 25.31 10.61
C ALA A 137 14.57 25.63 9.12
N GLY A 138 13.42 26.18 8.75
CA GLY A 138 13.29 27.02 7.57
C GLY A 138 12.44 26.47 6.41
N ALA A 139 11.15 26.78 6.42
CA ALA A 139 10.45 27.23 5.22
C ALA A 139 9.45 28.31 5.64
N ALA A 140 9.65 29.52 5.11
CA ALA A 140 8.76 30.65 5.31
C ALA A 140 7.41 30.34 4.64
N ILE A 141 6.42 29.97 5.43
CA ILE A 141 5.05 29.81 4.95
C ILE A 141 4.39 31.21 4.95
N GLY A 142 4.39 31.84 3.79
CA GLY A 142 3.69 33.09 3.55
C GLY A 142 2.18 32.92 3.57
N GLY A 143 1.50 33.73 4.39
CA GLY A 143 0.22 34.32 4.00
C GLY A 143 -1.05 33.48 4.10
N ARG A 144 -1.36 32.89 5.26
CA ARG A 144 -2.76 32.82 5.74
C ARG A 144 -2.78 32.53 7.24
N ARG A 145 -3.32 33.46 8.04
CA ARG A 145 -3.64 33.24 9.47
C ARG A 145 -4.78 32.20 9.57
N ARG A 146 -4.43 30.93 9.45
CA ARG A 146 -5.16 29.75 9.94
C ARG A 146 -4.12 28.92 10.67
N ASP A 147 -4.51 28.29 11.76
CA ASP A 147 -3.61 27.68 12.74
C ASP A 147 -2.45 26.93 12.06
N ASP A 148 -1.23 27.44 12.26
CA ASP A 148 0.02 26.99 11.62
C ASP A 148 0.60 25.75 12.33
N SER A 149 -0.27 24.92 12.88
CA SER A 149 0.10 23.74 13.64
C SER A 149 0.67 22.67 12.71
N ILE A 150 1.79 22.08 13.13
CA ILE A 150 2.52 21.07 12.36
C ILE A 150 2.46 19.75 13.10
N LEU A 151 1.94 18.73 12.43
CA LEU A 151 2.02 17.34 12.83
C LEU A 151 3.27 16.71 12.23
N THR A 152 4.10 16.12 13.06
CA THR A 152 5.26 15.33 12.66
C THR A 152 4.91 13.86 12.85
N MET A 153 5.06 13.05 11.80
CA MET A 153 4.74 11.63 11.82
C MET A 153 5.93 10.82 11.33
N GLN A 154 6.36 9.84 12.12
CA GLN A 154 7.37 8.87 11.71
C GLN A 154 6.66 7.69 11.05
N ILE A 155 6.81 7.59 9.73
CA ILE A 155 6.20 6.55 8.90
C ILE A 155 7.27 5.60 8.36
N GLU A 156 6.99 4.32 8.38
CA GLU A 156 7.80 3.27 7.77
C GLU A 156 7.07 2.75 6.52
N ASP A 157 7.77 2.77 5.39
CA ASP A 157 7.31 2.28 4.09
C ASP A 157 7.56 0.76 3.97
N ASP A 158 7.06 0.14 2.90
CA ASP A 158 7.19 -1.31 2.65
C ASP A 158 8.65 -1.80 2.56
N LEU A 159 9.58 -0.87 2.28
CA LEU A 159 11.02 -1.12 2.24
C LEU A 159 11.70 -1.04 3.63
N ASN A 160 10.93 -0.92 4.71
CA ASN A 160 11.42 -0.67 6.09
C ASN A 160 12.26 0.61 6.24
N ILE A 161 12.11 1.56 5.32
CA ILE A 161 12.75 2.88 5.41
C ILE A 161 11.83 3.78 6.23
N THR A 162 12.38 4.36 7.29
CA THR A 162 11.65 5.29 8.16
C THR A 162 11.83 6.71 7.66
N TYR A 163 10.71 7.40 7.42
CA TYR A 163 10.63 8.79 7.01
C TYR A 163 9.93 9.61 8.09
N THR A 164 10.37 10.84 8.27
CA THR A 164 9.68 11.83 9.11
C THR A 164 8.89 12.75 8.20
N ALA A 165 7.58 12.54 8.12
CA ALA A 165 6.67 13.34 7.33
C ALA A 165 6.06 14.47 8.18
N TYR A 166 5.89 15.64 7.55
CA TYR A 166 5.31 16.83 8.16
C TYR A 166 3.99 17.15 7.49
N PHE A 167 2.96 17.36 8.29
CA PHE A 167 1.62 17.72 7.84
C PHE A 167 1.15 18.97 8.56
N ARG A 168 0.39 19.81 7.86
CA ARG A 168 -0.34 20.91 8.48
C ARG A 168 -1.70 20.39 8.90
N CYS A 169 -2.02 20.53 10.17
CA CYS A 169 -3.34 20.20 10.71
C CYS A 169 -3.72 21.15 11.84
N ASN A 170 -5.01 21.24 12.15
CA ASN A 170 -5.50 21.93 13.34
C ASN A 170 -5.52 20.97 14.56
N ASN A 171 -5.90 21.48 15.74
CA ASN A 171 -5.94 20.67 16.97
C ASN A 171 -7.02 19.57 16.88
N GLU A 172 -8.19 19.84 16.32
CA GLU A 172 -9.26 18.85 16.21
C GLU A 172 -8.86 17.67 15.32
N GLU A 173 -8.23 17.96 14.18
CA GLU A 173 -7.65 17.01 13.24
C GLU A 173 -6.56 16.18 13.90
N TYR A 174 -5.66 16.82 14.66
CA TYR A 174 -4.64 16.12 15.43
C TYR A 174 -5.24 15.14 16.44
N GLN A 175 -6.24 15.57 17.22
CA GLN A 175 -6.93 14.69 18.18
C GLN A 175 -7.62 13.51 17.49
N GLN A 176 -8.19 13.72 16.30
CA GLN A 176 -8.76 12.63 15.51
C GLN A 176 -7.69 11.64 15.04
N ILE A 177 -6.54 12.13 14.56
CA ILE A 177 -5.42 11.28 14.14
C ILE A 177 -4.86 10.50 15.34
N LEU A 178 -4.70 11.15 16.49
CA LEU A 178 -4.30 10.48 17.73
C LEU A 178 -5.27 9.36 18.10
N LYS A 179 -6.59 9.62 18.08
CA LYS A 179 -7.60 8.58 18.34
C LYS A 179 -7.48 7.40 17.38
N MET A 180 -7.23 7.66 16.09
CA MET A 180 -6.99 6.59 15.12
C MET A 180 -5.74 5.79 15.43
N PHE A 181 -4.66 6.47 15.82
CA PHE A 181 -3.41 5.83 16.18
C PHE A 181 -3.54 5.02 17.48
N SER A 182 -4.15 5.56 18.53
CA SER A 182 -4.37 4.87 19.80
C SER A 182 -5.31 3.67 19.68
N ASN A 183 -6.36 3.75 18.85
CA ASN A 183 -7.22 2.60 18.57
C ASN A 183 -6.53 1.52 17.72
N SER A 184 -5.39 1.88 17.12
CA SER A 184 -4.56 0.99 16.32
C SER A 184 -3.37 0.45 17.14
N ILE A 185 -3.20 0.74 18.44
CA ILE A 185 -2.18 0.09 19.28
C ILE A 185 -2.88 -0.90 20.21
#